data_AF-L2GVR8-F1
#
_entry.id   AF-L2GVR8-F1
#
_cell.length_a   1.000
_cell.length_b   1.000
_cell.length_c   1.000
_cell.angle_alpha   90.00
_cell.angle_beta   90.00
_cell.angle_gamma   90.00
#
_symmetry.space_group_name_H-M   'P 1'
#
loop_
_entity.id
_entity.type
_entity.pdbx_description
1 polymer ?
#
loop_
_entity_poly.entity_id
_entity_poly.type
_entity_poly.pdbx_seq_one_letter_code
_entity_poly.pdbx_strand_id
1 'polypeptide(L)'
;MVVRTEFEKIIGDLQNKNYAQVIDRITQARKKGASDPRIEIIYAYSLIQMKRFLEASKVKLPKIFDSNYTYIVKCVFIGLNQTKMLKKLKFSDPMELYEVALLNYEYESCVMLSKEIKRNGNHFTVFSIVAQIIYEKKTHHTKLLKKIIQSSSYSTNCMYFLKKHKILEDEVYAFVKETDKRDLCYFLTMKEFFMDGRCIYFAMGKDRASDKETVNFLLDNLDDWDIYEYAIRKNIELPERPTLNYLYYKFYYEKSECAQKKLIQNISSVSELEKINEIHPIATLKDYFEHNIEQRLAIFHEDPSLVNLKLLLSLLIGSREENLVILAFYLTYKYKNNDEYGYEIQLIHLFICRYLLYLPGISMEMHSLRIQEIQKINLSFLYHDASVFYRKRFDDIEEMVMNNLKIINESMITFVNTGKFDIAISLLNLKKRFEDNMIVKEIKANKILFNEVRNMFSDLLGSNCVYFFNKYAKQRMRPGILKNLYNLKNTGDDYKKLLINDYYNLRDESEFSDALAKIVEYQEGAEDI
;
A
#
# COMPACT_ATOMS: atom_id res chain seq x y z
N MET A 1 18.64 -33.80 30.65
CA MET A 1 19.77 -32.92 31.06
C MET A 1 20.53 -32.50 29.81
N VAL A 2 20.53 -31.22 29.45
CA VAL A 2 21.47 -30.71 28.44
C VAL A 2 22.83 -30.69 29.12
N VAL A 3 23.81 -31.41 28.57
CA VAL A 3 25.18 -31.41 29.10
C VAL A 3 25.65 -29.95 29.06
N ARG A 4 26.19 -29.44 30.17
CA ARG A 4 26.60 -28.04 30.37
C ARG A 4 27.39 -27.46 29.17
N THR A 5 28.22 -28.30 28.54
CA THR A 5 28.99 -28.00 27.33
C THR A 5 28.17 -27.74 26.06
N GLU A 6 27.00 -28.35 25.86
CA GLU A 6 26.14 -28.04 24.69
C GLU A 6 25.36 -26.75 24.88
N PHE A 7 24.95 -26.43 26.11
CA PHE A 7 24.32 -25.14 26.39
C PHE A 7 25.30 -23.97 26.19
N GLU A 8 26.56 -24.13 26.63
CA GLU A 8 27.62 -23.14 26.39
C GLU A 8 27.88 -22.91 24.91
N LYS A 9 27.88 -23.96 24.08
CA LYS A 9 27.99 -23.84 22.61
C LYS A 9 26.81 -23.09 22.00
N ILE A 10 25.58 -23.39 22.44
CA ILE A 10 24.37 -22.67 21.99
C ILE A 10 24.47 -21.18 22.30
N ILE A 11 24.94 -20.82 23.51
CA ILE A 11 25.13 -19.42 23.90
C ILE A 11 26.24 -18.75 23.08
N GLY A 12 27.36 -19.45 22.83
CA GLY A 12 28.43 -18.95 21.98
C GLY A 12 27.96 -18.66 20.55
N ASP A 13 27.22 -19.58 19.94
CA ASP A 13 26.65 -19.38 18.59
C ASP A 13 25.63 -18.23 18.58
N LEU A 14 24.83 -18.08 19.64
CA LEU A 14 23.87 -16.98 19.80
C LEU A 14 24.59 -15.62 19.88
N GLN A 15 25.67 -15.52 20.65
CA GLN A 15 26.49 -14.31 20.76
C GLN A 15 27.13 -13.93 19.43
N ASN A 16 27.54 -14.92 18.64
CA ASN A 16 28.05 -14.75 17.28
C ASN A 16 26.94 -14.50 16.24
N LYS A 17 25.67 -14.40 16.65
CA LYS A 17 24.50 -14.22 15.79
C LYS A 17 24.35 -15.31 14.72
N ASN A 18 24.90 -16.51 14.95
CA ASN A 18 24.74 -17.65 14.05
C ASN A 18 23.45 -18.41 14.36
N TYR A 19 22.32 -17.78 14.09
CA TYR A 19 21.00 -18.31 14.47
C TYR A 19 20.65 -19.65 13.82
N ALA A 20 21.16 -19.92 12.61
CA ALA A 20 20.98 -21.22 11.95
C ALA A 20 21.65 -22.34 12.74
N GLN A 21 22.91 -22.14 13.15
CA GLN A 21 23.64 -23.12 13.95
C GLN A 21 23.03 -23.29 15.35
N VAL A 22 22.52 -22.21 15.96
CA VAL A 22 21.75 -22.28 17.22
C VAL A 22 20.53 -23.19 17.05
N ILE A 23 19.74 -23.00 15.99
CA ILE A 23 18.55 -23.79 15.71
C ILE A 23 18.90 -25.27 15.50
N ASP A 24 19.96 -25.55 14.74
CA ASP A 24 20.40 -26.92 14.48
C ASP A 24 20.83 -27.64 15.76
N ARG A 25 21.66 -26.99 16.60
CA ARG A 25 22.09 -27.55 17.89
C ARG A 25 20.91 -27.81 18.81
N ILE A 26 19.97 -26.88 18.90
CA ILE A 26 18.76 -27.05 19.72
C ILE A 26 17.91 -28.21 19.19
N THR A 27 17.74 -28.31 17.88
CA THR A 27 16.98 -29.40 17.25
C THR A 27 17.64 -30.77 17.52
N GLN A 28 18.96 -30.85 17.45
CA GLN A 28 19.71 -32.06 17.82
C GLN A 28 19.60 -32.39 19.30
N ALA A 29 19.67 -31.38 20.18
CA ALA A 29 19.50 -31.56 21.62
C ALA A 29 18.09 -32.11 21.94
N ARG A 30 17.04 -31.56 21.32
CA ARG A 30 15.65 -32.05 21.48
C ARG A 30 15.51 -33.51 21.04
N LYS A 31 16.10 -33.89 19.91
CA LYS A 31 16.13 -35.30 19.45
C LYS A 31 16.78 -36.25 20.47
N LYS A 32 17.74 -35.75 21.25
CA LYS A 32 18.40 -36.47 22.35
C LYS A 32 17.63 -36.39 23.68
N GLY A 33 16.38 -35.91 23.69
CA GLY A 33 15.55 -35.82 24.88
C GLY A 33 15.84 -34.62 25.79
N ALA A 34 16.59 -33.61 25.31
CA ALA A 34 16.77 -32.38 26.05
C ALA A 34 15.44 -31.61 26.17
N SER A 35 15.04 -31.31 27.41
CA SER A 35 13.98 -30.37 27.72
C SER A 35 14.53 -29.37 28.73
N ASP A 36 14.86 -28.16 28.27
CA ASP A 36 15.27 -27.04 29.11
C ASP A 36 14.44 -25.82 28.71
N PRO A 37 13.64 -25.26 29.64
CA PRO A 37 12.87 -24.04 29.40
C PRO A 37 13.65 -22.88 28.77
N ARG A 38 14.94 -22.74 29.09
CA ARG A 38 15.81 -21.67 28.56
C ARG A 38 16.13 -21.87 27.08
N ILE A 39 16.28 -23.13 26.67
CA ILE A 39 16.54 -23.50 25.27
C ILE A 39 15.32 -23.15 24.41
N GLU A 40 14.11 -23.33 24.92
CA GLU A 40 12.88 -22.99 24.20
C GLU A 40 12.76 -21.48 23.94
N ILE A 41 13.14 -20.65 24.92
CA ILE A 41 13.19 -19.18 24.75
C ILE A 41 14.22 -18.79 23.67
N ILE A 42 15.44 -19.34 23.76
CA ILE A 42 16.51 -19.07 22.78
C ILE A 42 16.10 -19.56 21.38
N TYR A 43 15.44 -20.70 21.29
CA TYR A 43 14.96 -21.26 20.03
C TYR A 43 13.92 -20.35 19.37
N ALA A 44 12.90 -19.93 20.12
CA ALA A 44 11.88 -19.01 19.61
C ALA A 44 12.52 -17.68 19.17
N TYR A 45 13.46 -17.15 19.95
CA TYR A 45 14.19 -15.95 19.60
C TYR A 45 14.99 -16.11 18.29
N SER A 46 15.77 -17.19 18.16
CA SER A 46 16.56 -17.46 16.94
C SER A 46 15.67 -17.63 15.71
N LEU A 47 14.52 -18.30 15.83
CA LEU A 47 13.55 -18.40 14.73
C LEU A 47 13.04 -17.02 14.29
N ILE A 48 12.72 -16.13 15.23
CA ILE A 48 12.30 -14.75 14.94
C ILE A 48 13.42 -13.97 14.23
N GLN A 49 14.68 -14.15 14.64
CA GLN A 49 15.81 -13.49 13.97
C GLN A 49 16.01 -14.01 12.54
N MET A 50 15.63 -15.25 12.26
CA MET A 50 15.61 -15.84 10.92
C MET A 50 14.30 -15.61 10.14
N LYS A 51 13.41 -14.74 10.63
CA LYS A 51 12.09 -14.45 10.05
C LYS A 51 11.13 -15.65 9.95
N ARG A 52 11.36 -16.72 10.73
CA ARG A 52 10.52 -17.93 10.78
C ARG A 52 9.44 -17.79 11.86
N PHE A 53 8.56 -16.81 11.68
CA PHE A 53 7.61 -16.39 12.73
C PHE A 53 6.53 -17.45 13.00
N LEU A 54 6.05 -18.15 11.97
CA LEU A 54 5.03 -19.19 12.15
C LEU A 54 5.56 -20.35 12.98
N GLU A 55 6.81 -20.75 12.76
CA GLU A 55 7.47 -21.77 13.58
C GLU A 55 7.70 -21.27 15.01
N ALA A 56 8.15 -20.03 15.18
CA ALA A 56 8.36 -19.44 16.50
C ALA A 56 7.05 -19.38 17.32
N SER A 57 5.91 -19.09 16.67
CA SER A 57 4.60 -19.03 17.33
C SER A 57 4.14 -20.36 17.94
N LYS A 58 4.65 -21.49 17.43
CA LYS A 58 4.32 -22.85 17.91
C LYS A 58 5.18 -23.27 19.11
N VAL A 59 6.25 -22.51 19.41
CA VAL A 59 7.14 -22.82 20.53
C VAL A 59 6.44 -22.53 21.86
N LYS A 60 6.37 -23.53 22.73
CA LYS A 60 5.77 -23.38 24.06
C LYS A 60 6.75 -22.70 25.01
N LEU A 61 6.60 -21.39 25.19
CA LEU A 61 7.39 -20.64 26.16
C LEU A 61 7.05 -21.04 27.60
N PRO A 62 8.05 -21.12 28.50
CA PRO A 62 7.81 -21.45 29.89
C PRO A 62 7.06 -20.33 30.63
N LYS A 63 6.20 -20.70 31.59
CA LYS A 63 5.43 -19.74 32.41
C LYS A 63 6.31 -18.98 33.41
N ILE A 64 7.39 -19.60 33.85
CA ILE A 64 8.36 -19.06 34.81
C ILE A 64 9.73 -19.18 34.15
N PHE A 65 10.47 -18.08 34.11
CA PHE A 65 11.84 -18.01 33.62
C PHE A 65 12.64 -17.03 34.47
N ASP A 66 13.96 -17.18 34.43
CA ASP A 66 14.91 -16.32 35.13
C ASP A 66 14.86 -14.89 34.54
N SER A 67 14.91 -13.89 35.43
CA SER A 67 14.99 -12.47 35.10
C SER A 67 16.08 -12.13 34.08
N ASN A 68 17.17 -12.91 34.02
CA ASN A 68 18.25 -12.76 33.05
C ASN A 68 17.78 -12.93 31.59
N TYR A 69 16.63 -13.60 31.36
CA TYR A 69 16.05 -13.80 30.02
C TYR A 69 14.94 -12.81 29.70
N THR A 70 14.60 -11.87 30.59
CA THR A 70 13.49 -10.93 30.41
C THR A 70 13.59 -10.16 29.09
N TYR A 71 14.79 -9.70 28.73
CA TYR A 71 15.03 -9.02 27.46
C TYR A 71 14.73 -9.92 26.25
N ILE A 72 15.23 -11.16 26.24
CA ILE A 72 15.01 -12.11 25.14
C ILE A 72 13.52 -12.44 25.02
N VAL A 73 12.84 -12.68 26.15
CA VAL A 73 11.39 -12.94 26.17
C VAL A 73 10.59 -11.72 25.67
N LYS A 74 10.99 -10.50 26.05
CA LYS A 74 10.43 -9.25 25.51
C LYS A 74 10.59 -9.21 23.98
N CYS A 75 11.79 -9.49 23.46
CA CYS A 75 12.02 -9.55 22.01
C CYS A 75 11.15 -10.61 21.32
N VAL A 76 10.95 -11.77 21.95
CA VAL A 76 10.06 -12.82 21.42
C VAL A 76 8.61 -12.33 21.36
N PHE A 77 8.09 -11.75 22.44
CA PHE A 77 6.73 -11.21 22.46
C PHE A 77 6.54 -10.06 21.46
N ILE A 78 7.51 -9.16 21.31
CA ILE A 78 7.45 -8.09 20.30
C ILE A 78 7.48 -8.68 18.89
N GLY A 79 8.38 -9.64 18.63
CA GLY A 79 8.53 -10.28 17.32
C GLY A 79 7.29 -11.07 16.88
N LEU A 80 6.57 -11.67 17.82
CA LEU A 80 5.30 -12.37 17.57
C LEU A 80 4.06 -11.46 17.68
N ASN A 81 4.27 -10.14 17.85
CA ASN A 81 3.20 -9.17 18.11
C ASN A 81 2.26 -9.56 19.28
N GLN A 82 2.78 -10.24 20.30
CA GLN A 82 2.08 -10.62 21.53
C GLN A 82 2.23 -9.55 22.61
N THR A 83 2.02 -8.28 22.26
CA THR A 83 2.34 -7.12 23.12
C THR A 83 1.62 -7.14 24.47
N LYS A 84 0.42 -7.73 24.55
CA LYS A 84 -0.33 -7.92 25.81
C LYS A 84 0.40 -8.82 26.81
N MET A 85 1.22 -9.76 26.34
CA MET A 85 1.98 -10.66 27.21
C MET A 85 3.14 -9.94 27.91
N LEU A 86 3.58 -8.80 27.38
CA LEU A 86 4.63 -7.98 28.00
C LEU A 86 4.25 -7.51 29.41
N LYS A 87 2.95 -7.32 29.71
CA LYS A 87 2.48 -6.93 31.05
C LYS A 87 2.74 -7.98 32.14
N LYS A 88 3.03 -9.23 31.76
CA LYS A 88 3.38 -10.30 32.70
C LYS A 88 4.84 -10.21 33.12
N LEU A 89 5.65 -9.43 32.41
CA LEU A 89 7.05 -9.20 32.73
C LEU A 89 7.14 -8.13 33.82
N LYS A 90 8.08 -8.31 34.74
CA LYS A 90 8.35 -7.32 35.78
C LYS A 90 9.41 -6.36 35.27
N PHE A 91 8.99 -5.12 34.99
CA PHE A 91 9.87 -4.02 34.62
C PHE A 91 9.89 -2.98 35.74
N SER A 92 11.06 -2.40 36.00
CA SER A 92 11.23 -1.30 36.96
C SER A 92 11.67 0.00 36.29
N ASP A 93 12.16 -0.05 35.06
CA ASP A 93 12.57 1.13 34.29
C ASP A 93 11.34 1.82 33.67
N PRO A 94 11.08 3.12 33.94
CA PRO A 94 9.99 3.87 33.33
C PRO A 94 9.99 3.82 31.80
N MET A 95 11.16 3.73 31.16
CA MET A 95 11.26 3.61 29.70
C MET A 95 10.71 2.27 29.20
N GLU A 96 11.06 1.16 29.86
CA GLU A 96 10.52 -0.16 29.48
C GLU A 96 9.01 -0.23 29.71
N LEU A 97 8.53 0.33 30.83
CA LEU A 97 7.09 0.44 31.10
C LEU A 97 6.38 1.30 30.05
N TYR A 98 7.01 2.39 29.61
CA TYR A 98 6.48 3.26 28.55
C TYR A 98 6.36 2.52 27.22
N GLU A 99 7.40 1.76 26.83
CA GLU A 99 7.36 0.94 25.61
C GLU A 99 6.24 -0.09 25.66
N VAL A 100 6.05 -0.76 26.80
CA VAL A 100 4.95 -1.71 27.00
C VAL A 100 3.59 -1.02 26.86
N ALA A 101 3.40 0.12 27.51
CA ALA A 101 2.17 0.90 27.40
C ALA A 101 1.89 1.32 25.95
N LEU A 102 2.91 1.82 25.25
CA LEU A 102 2.81 2.27 23.86
C LEU A 102 2.42 1.12 22.92
N LEU A 103 3.11 -0.01 23.01
CA LEU A 103 2.83 -1.19 22.18
C LEU A 103 1.43 -1.78 22.42
N ASN A 104 0.83 -1.48 23.58
CA ASN A 104 -0.54 -1.85 23.95
C ASN A 104 -1.58 -0.72 23.77
N TYR A 105 -1.19 0.42 23.16
CA TYR A 105 -2.07 1.57 22.91
C TYR A 105 -2.59 2.28 24.17
N GLU A 106 -1.82 2.28 25.26
CA GLU A 106 -2.20 2.85 26.55
C GLU A 106 -1.64 4.27 26.71
N TYR A 107 -2.18 5.22 25.93
CA TYR A 107 -1.57 6.55 25.81
C TYR A 107 -1.61 7.36 27.11
N GLU A 108 -2.64 7.20 27.96
CA GLU A 108 -2.67 7.82 29.29
C GLU A 108 -1.50 7.37 30.17
N SER A 109 -1.25 6.05 30.21
CA SER A 109 -0.10 5.47 30.90
C SER A 109 1.21 6.00 30.30
N CYS A 110 1.30 6.12 28.97
CA CYS A 110 2.45 6.72 28.30
C CYS A 110 2.69 8.18 28.75
N VAL A 111 1.65 9.01 28.87
CA VAL A 111 1.79 10.39 29.36
C VAL A 111 2.30 10.39 30.80
N MET A 112 1.77 9.54 31.67
CA MET A 112 2.21 9.48 33.07
C MET A 112 3.68 9.04 33.17
N LEU A 113 4.04 7.95 32.50
CA LEU A 113 5.41 7.42 32.49
C LEU A 113 6.41 8.39 31.83
N SER A 114 5.98 9.12 30.79
CA SER A 114 6.85 10.09 30.11
C SER A 114 7.36 11.22 31.02
N LYS A 115 6.61 11.55 32.09
CA LYS A 115 7.04 12.56 33.08
C LYS A 115 8.20 12.07 33.95
N GLU A 116 8.36 10.76 34.09
CA GLU A 116 9.45 10.13 34.86
C GLU A 116 10.70 9.91 34.00
N ILE A 117 10.56 9.89 32.66
CA ILE A 117 11.67 9.75 31.72
C ILE A 117 12.41 11.09 31.59
N LYS A 118 13.55 11.21 32.27
CA LYS A 118 14.38 12.44 32.26
C LYS A 118 15.26 12.62 31.02
N ARG A 119 15.37 11.61 30.16
CA ARG A 119 16.25 11.63 28.97
C ARG A 119 15.47 12.09 27.73
N ASN A 120 16.19 12.71 26.79
CA ASN A 120 15.68 13.11 25.47
C ASN A 120 14.52 14.13 25.51
N GLY A 121 14.58 15.03 26.49
CA GLY A 121 13.67 16.18 26.60
C GLY A 121 12.20 15.77 26.72
N ASN A 122 11.32 16.52 26.06
CA ASN A 122 9.87 16.31 26.12
C ASN A 122 9.33 15.38 25.01
N HIS A 123 10.19 14.66 24.28
CA HIS A 123 9.78 13.91 23.08
C HIS A 123 8.70 12.85 23.37
N PHE A 124 8.91 12.06 24.43
CA PHE A 124 7.95 11.03 24.88
C PHE A 124 6.61 11.63 25.27
N THR A 125 6.62 12.76 25.98
CA THR A 125 5.44 13.49 26.41
C THR A 125 4.65 14.02 25.21
N VAL A 126 5.33 14.68 24.26
CA VAL A 126 4.69 15.21 23.05
C VAL A 126 4.03 14.13 22.23
N PHE A 127 4.75 13.04 21.95
CA PHE A 127 4.18 11.92 21.22
C PHE A 127 2.93 11.38 21.93
N SER A 128 3.01 11.15 23.25
CA SER A 128 1.91 10.55 24.01
C SER A 128 0.66 11.42 24.00
N ILE A 129 0.81 12.74 24.19
CA ILE A 129 -0.31 13.68 24.15
C ILE A 129 -0.90 13.76 22.74
N VAL A 130 -0.07 13.85 21.69
CA VAL A 130 -0.53 13.89 20.30
C VAL A 130 -1.27 12.59 19.92
N ALA A 131 -0.75 11.43 20.30
CA ALA A 131 -1.41 10.13 20.10
C ALA A 131 -2.78 10.08 20.79
N GLN A 132 -2.84 10.55 22.05
CA GLN A 132 -4.07 10.62 22.82
C GLN A 132 -5.11 11.55 22.17
N ILE A 133 -4.72 12.72 21.68
CA ILE A 133 -5.63 13.64 20.97
C ILE A 133 -6.16 12.98 19.70
N ILE A 134 -5.31 12.33 18.90
CA ILE A 134 -5.70 11.77 17.61
C ILE A 134 -6.62 10.55 17.78
N TYR A 135 -6.24 9.61 18.65
CA TYR A 135 -6.89 8.30 18.77
C TYR A 135 -7.92 8.19 19.88
N GLU A 136 -7.76 8.91 20.99
CA GLU A 136 -8.72 8.89 22.11
C GLU A 136 -9.60 10.16 22.16
N LYS A 137 -9.31 11.17 21.31
CA LYS A 137 -10.01 12.47 21.30
C LYS A 137 -9.97 13.21 22.64
N LYS A 138 -9.00 12.92 23.50
CA LYS A 138 -8.82 13.60 24.79
C LYS A 138 -7.87 14.80 24.65
N THR A 139 -8.25 15.93 25.23
CA THR A 139 -7.53 17.23 25.07
C THR A 139 -7.08 17.86 26.39
N HIS A 140 -7.20 17.15 27.51
CA HIS A 140 -6.89 17.70 28.84
C HIS A 140 -5.40 18.06 29.01
N HIS A 141 -4.50 17.42 28.25
CA HIS A 141 -3.07 17.74 28.22
C HIS A 141 -2.66 18.77 27.16
N THR A 142 -3.59 19.36 26.40
CA THR A 142 -3.27 20.33 25.34
C THR A 142 -2.55 21.57 25.86
N LYS A 143 -2.86 22.04 27.08
CA LYS A 143 -2.14 23.16 27.71
C LYS A 143 -0.65 22.86 27.95
N LEU A 144 -0.35 21.62 28.36
CA LEU A 144 1.03 21.16 28.55
C LEU A 144 1.73 21.04 27.19
N LEU A 145 1.07 20.46 26.19
CA LEU A 145 1.60 20.36 24.83
C LEU A 145 1.94 21.75 24.27
N LYS A 146 1.02 22.72 24.39
CA LYS A 146 1.25 24.12 23.99
C LYS A 146 2.52 24.68 24.60
N LYS A 147 2.67 24.57 25.93
CA LYS A 147 3.86 25.07 26.64
C LYS A 147 5.14 24.40 26.13
N ILE A 148 5.11 23.10 25.89
CA ILE A 148 6.27 22.37 25.36
C ILE A 148 6.62 22.87 23.96
N ILE A 149 5.66 22.91 23.04
CA ILE A 149 5.84 23.36 21.65
C ILE A 149 6.43 24.78 21.59
N GLN A 150 5.94 25.71 22.42
CA GLN A 150 6.45 27.09 22.47
C GLN A 150 7.87 27.21 23.02
N SER A 151 8.33 26.24 23.82
CA SER A 151 9.62 26.27 24.52
C SER A 151 10.70 25.41 23.86
N SER A 152 10.38 24.70 22.78
CA SER A 152 11.25 23.70 22.16
C SER A 152 11.33 23.89 20.66
N SER A 153 12.47 23.57 20.06
CA SER A 153 12.64 23.60 18.61
C SER A 153 12.09 22.31 17.98
N TYR A 154 11.15 22.46 17.06
CA TYR A 154 10.57 21.35 16.29
C TYR A 154 10.74 21.60 14.80
N SER A 155 10.75 20.51 14.03
CA SER A 155 10.86 20.60 12.58
C SER A 155 9.56 21.11 11.95
N THR A 156 9.69 21.70 10.77
CA THR A 156 8.57 22.04 9.87
C THR A 156 7.65 20.85 9.59
N ASN A 157 8.18 19.61 9.51
CA ASN A 157 7.37 18.39 9.35
C ASN A 157 6.44 18.17 10.54
N CYS A 158 6.93 18.32 11.76
CA CYS A 158 6.13 18.21 12.97
C CYS A 158 5.02 19.27 13.00
N MET A 159 5.33 20.50 12.56
CA MET A 159 4.36 21.59 12.50
C MET A 159 3.29 21.37 11.43
N TYR A 160 3.69 20.92 10.24
CA TYR A 160 2.76 20.51 9.20
C TYR A 160 1.84 19.38 9.67
N PHE A 161 2.40 18.38 10.38
CA PHE A 161 1.62 17.29 10.96
C PHE A 161 0.57 17.81 11.95
N LEU A 162 0.96 18.70 12.87
CA LEU A 162 0.01 19.31 13.82
C LEU A 162 -1.08 20.11 13.09
N LYS A 163 -0.74 20.88 12.06
CA LYS A 163 -1.72 21.62 11.24
C LYS A 163 -2.72 20.67 10.57
N LYS A 164 -2.23 19.62 9.92
CA LYS A 164 -3.07 18.62 9.22
C LYS A 164 -4.06 17.93 10.16
N HIS A 165 -3.69 17.79 11.44
CA HIS A 165 -4.55 17.21 12.47
C HIS A 165 -5.35 18.23 13.28
N LYS A 166 -5.30 19.54 12.94
CA LYS A 166 -5.96 20.64 13.65
C LYS A 166 -5.59 20.70 15.13
N ILE A 167 -4.31 20.48 15.44
CA ILE A 167 -3.75 20.52 16.80
C ILE A 167 -2.89 21.78 16.93
N LEU A 168 -3.19 22.62 17.93
CA LEU A 168 -2.42 23.82 18.25
C LEU A 168 -2.21 24.76 17.04
N GLU A 169 -3.28 25.03 16.28
CA GLU A 169 -3.19 25.77 15.01
C GLU A 169 -2.60 27.18 15.17
N ASP A 170 -2.85 27.84 16.30
CA ASP A 170 -2.31 29.19 16.54
C ASP A 170 -0.81 29.15 16.86
N GLU A 171 -0.34 28.14 17.58
CA GLU A 171 1.09 27.94 17.84
C GLU A 171 1.82 27.54 16.56
N VAL A 172 1.21 26.69 15.73
CA VAL A 172 1.76 26.34 14.41
C VAL A 172 1.83 27.58 13.53
N TYR A 173 0.79 28.42 13.52
CA TYR A 173 0.78 29.65 12.74
C TYR A 173 1.86 30.64 13.22
N ALA A 174 2.04 30.79 14.54
CA ALA A 174 3.11 31.60 15.12
C ALA A 174 4.50 31.07 14.74
N PHE A 175 4.71 29.75 14.84
CA PHE A 175 5.96 29.10 14.41
C PHE A 175 6.28 29.42 12.94
N VAL A 176 5.29 29.31 12.06
CA VAL A 176 5.50 29.52 10.62
C VAL A 176 5.84 30.99 10.31
N LYS A 177 5.36 31.95 11.12
CA LYS A 177 5.77 33.36 11.00
C LYS A 177 7.25 33.59 11.33
N GLU A 178 7.76 32.88 12.31
CA GLU A 178 9.07 33.17 12.92
C GLU A 178 10.19 32.27 12.39
N THR A 179 9.88 31.08 11.90
CA THR A 179 10.89 30.14 11.40
C THR A 179 11.61 30.69 10.16
N ASP A 180 12.93 30.50 10.08
CA ASP A 180 13.70 30.79 8.85
C ASP A 180 13.70 29.63 7.86
N LYS A 181 13.25 28.43 8.29
CA LYS A 181 13.29 27.23 7.45
C LYS A 181 12.11 27.22 6.48
N ARG A 182 12.40 27.41 5.18
CA ARG A 182 11.43 27.45 4.06
C ARG A 182 11.48 26.18 3.20
N ASP A 183 11.17 25.02 3.79
CA ASP A 183 11.12 23.75 3.06
C ASP A 183 9.71 23.38 2.58
N LEU A 184 9.56 22.22 1.92
CA LEU A 184 8.27 21.77 1.40
C LEU A 184 7.15 21.76 2.48
N CYS A 185 7.45 21.30 3.69
CA CYS A 185 6.47 21.25 4.78
C CYS A 185 6.07 22.65 5.27
N TYR A 186 6.99 23.62 5.22
CA TYR A 186 6.66 25.03 5.46
C TYR A 186 5.61 25.52 4.47
N PHE A 187 5.84 25.35 3.16
CA PHE A 187 4.91 25.83 2.14
C PHE A 187 3.58 25.07 2.15
N LEU A 188 3.59 23.76 2.39
CA LEU A 188 2.35 23.00 2.60
C LEU A 188 1.56 23.52 3.79
N THR A 189 2.22 23.85 4.91
CA THR A 189 1.54 24.46 6.06
C THR A 189 0.92 25.82 5.71
N MET A 190 1.60 26.62 4.89
CA MET A 190 1.09 27.90 4.39
C MET A 190 -0.11 27.72 3.46
N LYS A 191 -0.07 26.72 2.56
CA LYS A 191 -1.23 26.34 1.75
C LYS A 191 -2.44 26.07 2.64
N GLU A 192 -2.31 25.20 3.65
CA GLU A 192 -3.42 24.85 4.53
C GLU A 192 -3.99 26.08 5.26
N PHE A 193 -3.15 26.98 5.77
CA PHE A 193 -3.62 28.21 6.42
C PHE A 193 -4.31 29.17 5.45
N PHE A 194 -3.79 29.33 4.24
CA PHE A 194 -4.41 30.16 3.21
C PHE A 194 -5.78 29.61 2.82
N MET A 195 -5.90 28.29 2.64
CA MET A 195 -7.17 27.62 2.31
C MET A 195 -8.21 27.74 3.43
N ASP A 196 -7.78 27.84 4.69
CA ASP A 196 -8.64 28.16 5.84
C ASP A 196 -9.00 29.66 5.95
N GLY A 197 -8.54 30.50 5.01
CA GLY A 197 -8.77 31.94 5.02
C GLY A 197 -7.87 32.73 5.96
N ARG A 198 -6.81 32.12 6.52
CA ARG A 198 -5.81 32.86 7.28
C ARG A 198 -4.83 33.55 6.34
N CYS A 199 -4.40 34.74 6.74
CA CYS A 199 -3.50 35.51 5.93
C CYS A 199 -2.05 35.00 6.01
N ILE A 200 -1.34 34.94 4.88
CA ILE A 200 0.04 34.46 4.81
C ILE A 200 1.03 35.44 4.17
N TYR A 201 0.65 36.72 3.96
CA TYR A 201 1.51 37.73 3.31
C TYR A 201 2.88 37.94 3.98
N PHE A 202 3.02 37.58 5.26
CA PHE A 202 4.29 37.67 5.98
C PHE A 202 5.36 36.77 5.35
N ALA A 203 4.95 35.62 4.78
CA ALA A 203 5.84 34.70 4.10
C ALA A 203 6.42 35.31 2.81
N MET A 204 5.76 36.34 2.29
CA MET A 204 6.13 37.10 1.10
C MET A 204 6.89 38.39 1.43
N GLY A 205 7.11 38.70 2.72
CA GLY A 205 7.70 39.96 3.16
C GLY A 205 6.84 41.19 2.87
N LYS A 206 5.50 41.02 2.80
CA LYS A 206 4.54 42.10 2.52
C LYS A 206 3.59 42.30 3.69
N ASP A 207 3.10 43.54 3.86
CA ASP A 207 2.06 43.85 4.86
C ASP A 207 0.64 43.51 4.40
N ARG A 208 0.45 43.42 3.08
CA ARG A 208 -0.79 43.01 2.41
C ARG A 208 -0.45 42.33 1.08
N ALA A 209 -1.26 41.36 0.68
CA ALA A 209 -1.19 40.73 -0.64
C ALA A 209 -2.61 40.40 -1.10
N SER A 210 -2.87 40.52 -2.40
CA SER A 210 -4.09 40.02 -3.01
C SER A 210 -4.11 38.49 -3.04
N ASP A 211 -5.29 37.89 -3.20
CA ASP A 211 -5.43 36.45 -3.43
C ASP A 211 -4.61 36.00 -4.65
N LYS A 212 -4.60 36.80 -5.73
CA LYS A 212 -3.82 36.51 -6.94
C LYS A 212 -2.32 36.44 -6.65
N GLU A 213 -1.78 37.38 -5.87
CA GLU A 213 -0.36 37.35 -5.51
C GLU A 213 -0.03 36.16 -4.59
N THR A 214 -0.92 35.86 -3.64
CA THR A 214 -0.75 34.77 -2.68
C THR A 214 -0.80 33.40 -3.38
N VAL A 215 -1.76 33.22 -4.29
CA VAL A 215 -1.88 32.03 -5.13
C VAL A 215 -0.63 31.83 -5.98
N ASN A 216 -0.14 32.87 -6.65
CA ASN A 216 1.09 32.77 -7.44
C ASN A 216 2.29 32.38 -6.58
N PHE A 217 2.46 33.02 -5.42
CA PHE A 217 3.52 32.67 -4.49
C PHE A 217 3.48 31.20 -4.06
N LEU A 218 2.31 30.67 -3.72
CA LEU A 218 2.19 29.26 -3.33
C LEU A 218 2.45 28.32 -4.52
N LEU A 219 1.95 28.64 -5.72
CA LEU A 219 2.18 27.83 -6.92
C LEU A 219 3.65 27.79 -7.34
N ASP A 220 4.38 28.90 -7.20
CA ASP A 220 5.81 28.95 -7.53
C ASP A 220 6.66 28.06 -6.59
N ASN A 221 6.13 27.71 -5.42
CA ASN A 221 6.81 26.88 -4.42
C ASN A 221 6.26 25.45 -4.31
N LEU A 222 5.02 25.19 -4.77
CA LEU A 222 4.34 23.91 -4.59
C LEU A 222 3.83 23.26 -5.87
N ASP A 223 3.46 24.05 -6.88
CA ASP A 223 2.71 23.61 -8.07
C ASP A 223 1.56 22.61 -7.73
N ASP A 224 0.78 22.91 -6.69
CA ASP A 224 -0.21 21.99 -6.11
C ASP A 224 -1.62 22.21 -6.71
N TRP A 225 -2.29 21.12 -7.08
CA TRP A 225 -3.62 21.14 -7.73
C TRP A 225 -4.69 21.84 -6.91
N ASP A 226 -4.68 21.71 -5.58
CA ASP A 226 -5.71 22.31 -4.71
C ASP A 226 -5.70 23.85 -4.84
N ILE A 227 -4.53 24.43 -5.12
CA ILE A 227 -4.37 25.88 -5.31
C ILE A 227 -4.93 26.30 -6.67
N TYR A 228 -4.73 25.49 -7.73
CA TYR A 228 -5.35 25.73 -9.02
C TYR A 228 -6.89 25.62 -8.94
N GLU A 229 -7.42 24.65 -8.20
CA GLU A 229 -8.87 24.57 -7.97
C GLU A 229 -9.40 25.81 -7.24
N TYR A 230 -8.67 26.31 -6.24
CA TYR A 230 -9.02 27.57 -5.58
C TYR A 230 -9.05 28.73 -6.59
N ALA A 231 -8.03 28.85 -7.44
CA ALA A 231 -7.96 29.90 -8.46
C ALA A 231 -9.13 29.83 -9.44
N ILE A 232 -9.50 28.64 -9.92
CA ILE A 232 -10.65 28.42 -10.81
C ILE A 232 -11.94 28.88 -10.12
N ARG A 233 -12.19 28.42 -8.87
CA ARG A 233 -13.39 28.78 -8.10
C ARG A 233 -13.50 30.28 -7.81
N LYS A 234 -12.36 30.96 -7.67
CA LYS A 234 -12.28 32.41 -7.39
C LYS A 234 -12.11 33.26 -8.64
N ASN A 235 -12.11 32.66 -9.82
CA ASN A 235 -11.90 33.33 -11.10
C ASN A 235 -10.60 34.15 -11.15
N ILE A 236 -9.51 33.57 -10.64
CA ILE A 236 -8.18 34.21 -10.60
C ILE A 236 -7.39 33.75 -11.83
N GLU A 237 -7.09 34.69 -12.71
CA GLU A 237 -6.22 34.46 -13.86
C GLU A 237 -4.75 34.28 -13.44
N LEU A 238 -4.15 33.17 -13.86
CA LEU A 238 -2.78 32.78 -13.54
C LEU A 238 -1.83 32.95 -14.74
N PRO A 239 -0.56 33.31 -14.49
CA PRO A 239 0.48 33.32 -15.51
C PRO A 239 0.86 31.90 -15.94
N GLU A 240 1.40 31.80 -17.16
CA GLU A 240 1.77 30.53 -17.76
C GLU A 240 2.87 29.78 -17.00
N ARG A 241 2.67 28.47 -16.81
CA ARG A 241 3.62 27.55 -16.19
C ARG A 241 3.77 26.26 -17.00
N PRO A 242 4.98 25.71 -17.16
CA PRO A 242 5.22 24.51 -17.94
C PRO A 242 4.96 23.22 -17.14
N THR A 243 3.79 23.10 -16.51
CA THR A 243 3.43 21.96 -15.64
C THR A 243 2.12 21.31 -16.05
N LEU A 244 1.96 20.03 -15.71
CA LEU A 244 0.72 19.29 -15.99
C LEU A 244 -0.48 19.90 -15.26
N ASN A 245 -0.28 20.36 -14.02
CA ASN A 245 -1.33 21.02 -13.25
C ASN A 245 -1.79 22.33 -13.91
N TYR A 246 -0.86 23.10 -14.50
CA TYR A 246 -1.22 24.28 -15.26
C TYR A 246 -1.97 23.96 -16.57
N LEU A 247 -1.62 22.86 -17.25
CA LEU A 247 -2.39 22.38 -18.41
C LEU A 247 -3.83 22.04 -18.02
N TYR A 248 -4.03 21.39 -16.88
CA TYR A 248 -5.37 21.18 -16.33
C TYR A 248 -6.05 22.50 -16.01
N TYR A 249 -5.40 23.43 -15.34
CA TYR A 249 -5.96 24.76 -15.09
C TYR A 249 -6.43 25.44 -16.38
N LYS A 250 -5.62 25.47 -17.44
CA LYS A 250 -6.01 26.01 -18.76
C LYS A 250 -7.23 25.30 -19.34
N PHE A 251 -7.30 23.98 -19.21
CA PHE A 251 -8.44 23.21 -19.68
C PHE A 251 -9.73 23.58 -18.91
N TYR A 252 -9.70 23.59 -17.58
CA TYR A 252 -10.89 23.85 -16.76
C TYR A 252 -11.30 25.34 -16.73
N TYR A 253 -10.33 26.25 -16.70
CA TYR A 253 -10.57 27.70 -16.61
C TYR A 253 -10.84 28.34 -17.97
N GLU A 254 -9.97 28.09 -18.95
CA GLU A 254 -10.02 28.74 -20.27
C GLU A 254 -10.81 27.93 -21.31
N LYS A 255 -11.15 26.66 -21.01
CA LYS A 255 -11.73 25.70 -21.97
C LYS A 255 -10.87 25.52 -23.21
N SER A 256 -9.55 25.53 -23.04
CA SER A 256 -8.58 25.49 -24.14
C SER A 256 -8.56 24.12 -24.84
N GLU A 257 -8.95 24.06 -26.12
CA GLU A 257 -8.83 22.86 -26.97
C GLU A 257 -7.36 22.42 -27.13
N CYS A 258 -6.43 23.37 -27.19
CA CYS A 258 -5.01 23.05 -27.27
C CYS A 258 -4.53 22.34 -25.99
N ALA A 259 -4.99 22.79 -24.82
CA ALA A 259 -4.73 22.11 -23.56
C ALA A 259 -5.36 20.72 -23.54
N GLN A 260 -6.62 20.58 -23.99
CA GLN A 260 -7.29 19.27 -24.09
C GLN A 260 -6.47 18.27 -24.93
N LYS A 261 -6.00 18.66 -26.12
CA LYS A 261 -5.18 17.79 -26.99
C LYS A 261 -3.89 17.34 -26.29
N LYS A 262 -3.21 18.25 -25.59
CA LYS A 262 -1.99 17.92 -24.83
C LYS A 262 -2.28 17.01 -23.63
N LEU A 263 -3.39 17.23 -22.93
CA LEU A 263 -3.80 16.36 -21.82
C LEU A 263 -4.06 14.94 -22.32
N ILE A 264 -4.80 14.77 -23.43
CA ILE A 264 -5.07 13.45 -24.04
C ILE A 264 -3.78 12.66 -24.29
N GLN A 265 -2.72 13.33 -24.76
CA GLN A 265 -1.42 12.71 -25.02
C GLN A 265 -0.65 12.29 -23.75
N ASN A 266 -0.97 12.89 -22.60
CA ASN A 266 -0.27 12.64 -21.32
C ASN A 266 -1.10 11.80 -20.33
N ILE A 267 -2.24 11.26 -20.76
CA ILE A 267 -3.14 10.57 -19.85
C ILE A 267 -2.59 9.21 -19.42
N SER A 268 -2.60 9.00 -18.11
CA SER A 268 -2.23 7.75 -17.46
C SER A 268 -3.45 6.89 -17.08
N SER A 269 -4.66 7.45 -17.08
CA SER A 269 -5.90 6.76 -16.69
C SER A 269 -7.03 7.02 -17.68
N VAL A 270 -7.68 5.96 -18.17
CA VAL A 270 -8.84 6.12 -19.05
C VAL A 270 -10.00 6.85 -18.34
N SER A 271 -10.11 6.75 -17.01
CA SER A 271 -11.13 7.51 -16.25
C SER A 271 -10.89 9.02 -16.29
N GLU A 272 -9.65 9.45 -16.51
CA GLU A 272 -9.31 10.86 -16.70
C GLU A 272 -9.81 11.39 -18.05
N LEU A 273 -9.75 10.57 -19.10
CA LEU A 273 -10.36 10.86 -20.41
C LEU A 273 -11.88 11.03 -20.30
N GLU A 274 -12.54 10.14 -19.56
CA GLU A 274 -13.99 10.21 -19.32
C GLU A 274 -14.37 11.56 -18.69
N LYS A 275 -13.66 12.00 -17.65
CA LYS A 275 -13.89 13.30 -16.98
C LYS A 275 -13.63 14.50 -17.90
N ILE A 276 -12.57 14.46 -18.71
CA ILE A 276 -12.29 15.51 -19.68
C ILE A 276 -13.43 15.61 -20.71
N ASN A 277 -13.90 14.45 -21.20
CA ASN A 277 -14.96 14.38 -22.20
C ASN A 277 -16.32 14.89 -21.68
N GLU A 278 -16.63 14.67 -20.40
CA GLU A 278 -17.84 15.20 -19.74
C GLU A 278 -17.89 16.73 -19.75
N ILE A 279 -16.74 17.39 -19.69
CA ILE A 279 -16.63 18.85 -19.62
C ILE A 279 -16.56 19.46 -21.02
N HIS A 280 -15.75 18.85 -21.87
CA HIS A 280 -15.61 19.22 -23.26
C HIS A 280 -15.50 17.94 -24.10
N PRO A 281 -16.50 17.63 -24.94
CA PRO A 281 -16.46 16.42 -25.76
C PRO A 281 -15.18 16.31 -26.60
N ILE A 282 -14.59 15.12 -26.64
CA ILE A 282 -13.37 14.82 -27.38
C ILE A 282 -13.76 14.20 -28.73
N ALA A 283 -13.90 15.02 -29.76
CA ALA A 283 -14.34 14.57 -31.07
C ALA A 283 -13.42 13.49 -31.69
N THR A 284 -12.12 13.52 -31.37
CA THR A 284 -11.12 12.56 -31.88
C THR A 284 -11.23 11.16 -31.28
N LEU A 285 -11.99 10.99 -30.20
CA LEU A 285 -12.21 9.70 -29.53
C LEU A 285 -13.69 9.28 -29.58
N LYS A 286 -14.42 9.77 -30.59
CA LYS A 286 -15.84 9.46 -30.77
C LYS A 286 -16.09 7.96 -30.85
N ASP A 287 -15.23 7.21 -31.53
CA ASP A 287 -15.29 5.75 -31.64
C ASP A 287 -15.25 5.05 -30.26
N TYR A 288 -14.42 5.54 -29.34
CA TYR A 288 -14.33 5.02 -27.98
C TYR A 288 -15.62 5.32 -27.20
N PHE A 289 -16.09 6.56 -27.20
CA PHE A 289 -17.28 6.95 -26.44
C PHE A 289 -18.58 6.36 -27.01
N GLU A 290 -18.61 6.05 -28.31
CA GLU A 290 -19.70 5.30 -28.97
C GLU A 290 -19.57 3.78 -28.81
N HIS A 291 -18.54 3.30 -28.11
CA HIS A 291 -18.27 1.87 -27.88
C HIS A 291 -18.08 1.06 -29.19
N ASN A 292 -17.51 1.67 -30.23
CA ASN A 292 -17.24 1.02 -31.52
C ASN A 292 -15.91 0.25 -31.49
N ILE A 293 -15.97 -1.04 -31.15
CA ILE A 293 -14.80 -1.91 -31.03
C ILE A 293 -14.09 -2.11 -32.37
N GLU A 294 -14.81 -2.25 -33.49
CA GLU A 294 -14.21 -2.51 -34.82
C GLU A 294 -13.28 -1.36 -35.23
N GLN A 295 -13.83 -0.14 -35.14
CA GLN A 295 -13.11 1.06 -35.50
C GLN A 295 -11.94 1.29 -34.55
N ARG A 296 -12.15 1.05 -33.25
CA ARG A 296 -11.08 1.20 -32.25
C ARG A 296 -9.92 0.25 -32.48
N LEU A 297 -10.22 -0.99 -32.88
CA LEU A 297 -9.22 -1.99 -33.24
C LEU A 297 -8.45 -1.58 -34.51
N ALA A 298 -9.15 -1.11 -35.55
CA ALA A 298 -8.51 -0.60 -36.77
C ALA A 298 -7.53 0.54 -36.46
N ILE A 299 -7.94 1.52 -35.64
CA ILE A 299 -7.05 2.63 -35.27
C ILE A 299 -5.86 2.14 -34.43
N PHE A 300 -6.04 1.15 -33.54
CA PHE A 300 -4.91 0.56 -32.81
C PHE A 300 -3.91 -0.14 -33.76
N HIS A 301 -4.39 -0.77 -34.83
CA HIS A 301 -3.50 -1.37 -35.82
C HIS A 301 -2.71 -0.35 -36.64
N GLU A 302 -3.32 0.78 -36.94
CA GLU A 302 -2.65 1.91 -37.61
C GLU A 302 -1.65 2.62 -36.68
N ASP A 303 -2.00 2.76 -35.40
CA ASP A 303 -1.20 3.43 -34.37
C ASP A 303 -1.18 2.61 -33.06
N PRO A 304 -0.22 1.66 -32.91
CA PRO A 304 -0.14 0.76 -31.77
C PRO A 304 0.47 1.42 -30.52
N SER A 305 -0.07 2.56 -30.11
CA SER A 305 0.35 3.29 -28.91
C SER A 305 -0.28 2.71 -27.61
N LEU A 306 0.34 2.99 -26.46
CA LEU A 306 -0.19 2.60 -25.14
C LEU A 306 -1.62 3.11 -24.92
N VAL A 307 -1.90 4.36 -25.30
CA VAL A 307 -3.23 4.97 -25.13
C VAL A 307 -4.26 4.21 -25.96
N ASN A 308 -3.97 3.94 -27.23
CA ASN A 308 -4.89 3.20 -28.10
C ASN A 308 -5.10 1.77 -27.62
N LEU A 309 -4.04 1.10 -27.13
CA LEU A 309 -4.16 -0.22 -26.53
C LEU A 309 -5.04 -0.20 -25.27
N LYS A 310 -4.86 0.78 -24.37
CA LYS A 310 -5.69 0.89 -23.15
C LYS A 310 -7.15 1.21 -23.46
N LEU A 311 -7.43 2.06 -24.44
CA LEU A 311 -8.79 2.34 -24.88
C LEU A 311 -9.44 1.10 -25.49
N LEU A 312 -8.71 0.35 -26.32
CA LEU A 312 -9.19 -0.92 -26.86
C LEU A 312 -9.45 -1.95 -25.73
N LEU A 313 -8.50 -2.14 -24.81
CA LEU A 313 -8.67 -3.03 -23.66
C LEU A 313 -9.84 -2.60 -22.75
N SER A 314 -10.06 -1.29 -22.58
CA SER A 314 -11.21 -0.74 -21.85
C SER A 314 -12.53 -1.16 -22.48
N LEU A 315 -12.67 -1.08 -23.82
CA LEU A 315 -13.88 -1.55 -24.51
C LEU A 315 -14.04 -3.07 -24.45
N LEU A 316 -12.96 -3.82 -24.72
CA LEU A 316 -12.97 -5.28 -24.73
C LEU A 316 -13.35 -5.86 -23.37
N ILE A 317 -12.70 -5.39 -22.29
CA ILE A 317 -13.00 -5.81 -20.92
C ILE A 317 -14.36 -5.23 -20.49
N GLY A 318 -14.63 -3.96 -20.76
CA GLY A 318 -15.88 -3.27 -20.40
C GLY A 318 -17.14 -3.92 -20.97
N SER A 319 -17.05 -4.57 -22.14
CA SER A 319 -18.13 -5.34 -22.77
C SER A 319 -18.66 -6.48 -21.90
N ARG A 320 -17.77 -7.08 -21.09
CA ARG A 320 -18.03 -8.25 -20.24
C ARG A 320 -18.32 -9.54 -21.03
N GLU A 321 -18.11 -9.53 -22.34
CA GLU A 321 -18.24 -10.71 -23.19
C GLU A 321 -16.96 -11.55 -23.11
N GLU A 322 -17.10 -12.86 -22.89
CA GLU A 322 -15.96 -13.73 -22.59
C GLU A 322 -14.96 -13.83 -23.76
N ASN A 323 -15.45 -13.88 -25.00
CA ASN A 323 -14.66 -13.83 -26.24
C ASN A 323 -13.83 -12.53 -26.35
N LEU A 324 -14.41 -11.38 -26.00
CA LEU A 324 -13.71 -10.11 -26.04
C LEU A 324 -12.68 -9.98 -24.91
N VAL A 325 -12.94 -10.57 -23.74
CA VAL A 325 -11.94 -10.69 -22.67
C VAL A 325 -10.78 -11.60 -23.08
N ILE A 326 -11.02 -12.67 -23.86
CA ILE A 326 -9.94 -13.49 -24.42
C ILE A 326 -9.12 -12.70 -25.45
N LEU A 327 -9.76 -11.89 -26.29
CA LEU A 327 -9.03 -10.99 -27.18
C LEU A 327 -8.16 -10.00 -26.38
N ALA A 328 -8.67 -9.46 -25.27
CA ALA A 328 -7.88 -8.65 -24.35
C ALA A 328 -6.70 -9.44 -23.74
N PHE A 329 -6.91 -10.72 -23.40
CA PHE A 329 -5.84 -11.60 -22.93
C PHE A 329 -4.75 -11.79 -23.98
N TYR A 330 -5.11 -12.02 -25.25
CA TYR A 330 -4.18 -12.12 -26.36
C TYR A 330 -3.36 -10.83 -26.55
N LEU A 331 -4.04 -9.69 -26.62
CA LEU A 331 -3.38 -8.40 -26.82
C LEU A 331 -2.40 -8.11 -25.65
N THR A 332 -2.83 -8.32 -24.41
CA THR A 332 -1.92 -8.14 -23.27
C THR A 332 -0.76 -9.15 -23.27
N TYR A 333 -0.99 -10.41 -23.67
CA TYR A 333 0.08 -11.41 -23.81
C TYR A 333 1.14 -10.97 -24.83
N LYS A 334 0.70 -10.44 -25.98
CA LYS A 334 1.55 -9.98 -27.07
C LYS A 334 2.34 -8.72 -26.72
N TYR A 335 1.71 -7.77 -26.04
CA TYR A 335 2.29 -6.42 -25.83
C TYR A 335 2.87 -6.20 -24.42
N LYS A 336 2.72 -7.11 -23.46
CA LYS A 336 3.24 -6.93 -22.08
C LYS A 336 4.75 -6.78 -21.97
N ASN A 337 5.51 -7.32 -22.92
CA ASN A 337 6.98 -7.26 -22.92
C ASN A 337 7.53 -6.09 -23.78
N ASN A 338 6.69 -5.14 -24.19
CA ASN A 338 7.15 -3.97 -24.92
C ASN A 338 7.97 -3.04 -24.00
N ASP A 339 9.15 -2.61 -24.43
CA ASP A 339 10.08 -1.82 -23.62
C ASP A 339 9.54 -0.42 -23.25
N GLU A 340 8.63 0.16 -24.03
CA GLU A 340 8.11 1.52 -23.80
C GLU A 340 6.95 1.55 -22.79
N TYR A 341 6.15 0.49 -22.72
CA TYR A 341 4.90 0.50 -21.94
C TYR A 341 4.50 -0.85 -21.32
N GLY A 342 5.43 -1.81 -21.29
CA GLY A 342 5.18 -3.18 -20.84
C GLY A 342 4.62 -3.28 -19.42
N TYR A 343 5.05 -2.41 -18.49
CA TYR A 343 4.63 -2.51 -17.09
C TYR A 343 3.11 -2.39 -16.88
N GLU A 344 2.45 -1.39 -17.48
CA GLU A 344 1.00 -1.21 -17.30
C GLU A 344 0.21 -2.33 -17.98
N ILE A 345 0.65 -2.76 -19.16
CA ILE A 345 0.02 -3.86 -19.90
C ILE A 345 0.21 -5.18 -19.16
N GLN A 346 1.38 -5.41 -18.59
CA GLN A 346 1.68 -6.58 -17.76
C GLN A 346 0.86 -6.60 -16.47
N LEU A 347 0.62 -5.44 -15.86
CA LEU A 347 -0.29 -5.32 -14.73
C LEU A 347 -1.73 -5.68 -15.13
N ILE A 348 -2.23 -5.18 -16.26
CA ILE A 348 -3.55 -5.57 -16.79
C ILE A 348 -3.58 -7.08 -17.07
N HIS A 349 -2.51 -7.63 -17.66
CA HIS A 349 -2.37 -9.06 -17.92
C HIS A 349 -2.46 -9.89 -16.63
N LEU A 350 -1.81 -9.45 -15.55
CA LEU A 350 -1.91 -10.07 -14.23
C LEU A 350 -3.36 -10.10 -13.71
N PHE A 351 -4.12 -9.02 -13.89
CA PHE A 351 -5.55 -9.00 -13.55
C PHE A 351 -6.38 -9.93 -14.44
N ILE A 352 -6.03 -10.10 -15.73
CA ILE A 352 -6.68 -11.07 -16.63
C ILE A 352 -6.37 -12.51 -16.19
N CYS A 353 -5.12 -12.83 -15.86
CA CYS A 353 -4.74 -14.14 -15.31
C CYS A 353 -5.56 -14.46 -14.05
N ARG A 354 -5.76 -13.48 -13.17
CA ARG A 354 -6.66 -13.63 -12.01
C ARG A 354 -8.10 -13.87 -12.41
N TYR A 355 -8.64 -13.07 -13.33
CA TYR A 355 -10.01 -13.24 -13.84
C TYR A 355 -10.24 -14.65 -14.41
N LEU A 356 -9.23 -15.20 -15.08
CA LEU A 356 -9.21 -16.55 -15.65
C LEU A 356 -8.78 -17.63 -14.63
N LEU A 357 -8.62 -17.31 -13.35
CA LEU A 357 -8.19 -18.26 -12.30
C LEU A 357 -6.84 -18.98 -12.61
N TYR A 358 -5.96 -18.38 -13.42
CA TYR A 358 -4.69 -18.99 -13.83
C TYR A 358 -3.56 -18.70 -12.83
N LEU A 359 -3.53 -19.44 -11.72
CA LEU A 359 -2.53 -19.26 -10.65
C LEU A 359 -1.06 -19.26 -11.12
N PRO A 360 -0.61 -20.15 -12.03
CA PRO A 360 0.76 -20.10 -12.55
C PRO A 360 1.06 -18.78 -13.24
N GLY A 361 0.14 -18.26 -14.06
CA GLY A 361 0.28 -16.96 -14.70
C GLY A 361 0.38 -15.82 -13.70
N ILE A 362 -0.48 -15.82 -12.67
CA ILE A 362 -0.41 -14.82 -11.59
C ILE A 362 0.97 -14.85 -10.93
N SER A 363 1.47 -16.04 -10.56
CA SER A 363 2.78 -16.18 -9.93
C SER A 363 3.93 -15.74 -10.84
N MET A 364 3.88 -16.09 -12.13
CA MET A 364 4.89 -15.69 -13.12
C MET A 364 4.92 -14.18 -13.30
N GLU A 365 3.77 -13.54 -13.49
CA GLU A 365 3.70 -12.09 -13.67
C GLU A 365 4.09 -11.35 -12.40
N MET A 366 3.69 -11.82 -11.22
CA MET A 366 4.14 -11.21 -9.96
C MET A 366 5.67 -11.26 -9.81
N HIS A 367 6.30 -12.36 -10.23
CA HIS A 367 7.75 -12.49 -10.22
C HIS A 367 8.42 -11.58 -11.27
N SER A 368 7.89 -11.54 -12.49
CA SER A 368 8.40 -10.74 -13.60
C SER A 368 8.31 -9.22 -13.31
N LEU A 369 7.19 -8.78 -12.72
CA LEU A 369 6.99 -7.42 -12.21
C LEU A 369 7.84 -7.08 -10.98
N ARG A 370 8.61 -8.05 -10.45
CA ARG A 370 9.43 -7.93 -9.24
C ARG A 370 8.64 -7.42 -8.03
N ILE A 371 7.40 -7.89 -7.86
CA ILE A 371 6.55 -7.51 -6.73
C ILE A 371 7.15 -8.05 -5.43
N GLN A 372 7.59 -7.14 -4.55
CA GLN A 372 8.31 -7.48 -3.31
C GLN A 372 7.73 -6.75 -2.09
N GLU A 373 8.08 -7.25 -0.90
CA GLU A 373 7.79 -6.59 0.39
C GLU A 373 6.32 -6.13 0.53
N ILE A 374 6.09 -4.82 0.75
CA ILE A 374 4.75 -4.25 0.92
C ILE A 374 3.86 -4.44 -0.30
N GLN A 375 4.44 -4.46 -1.51
CA GLN A 375 3.67 -4.68 -2.73
C GLN A 375 3.12 -6.11 -2.75
N LYS A 376 3.89 -7.11 -2.30
CA LYS A 376 3.43 -8.49 -2.21
C LYS A 376 2.25 -8.60 -1.23
N ILE A 377 2.25 -7.87 -0.12
CA ILE A 377 1.11 -7.81 0.81
C ILE A 377 -0.10 -7.14 0.13
N ASN A 378 0.08 -5.97 -0.47
CA ASN A 378 -1.00 -5.21 -1.10
C ASN A 378 -1.61 -5.92 -2.33
N LEU A 379 -0.83 -6.74 -3.03
CA LEU A 379 -1.25 -7.45 -4.25
C LEU A 379 -1.52 -8.93 -4.04
N SER A 380 -1.29 -9.46 -2.83
CA SER A 380 -1.53 -10.88 -2.52
C SER A 380 -2.97 -11.33 -2.70
N PHE A 381 -3.94 -10.39 -2.66
CA PHE A 381 -5.33 -10.69 -2.98
C PHE A 381 -5.48 -11.29 -4.38
N LEU A 382 -4.66 -10.87 -5.35
CA LEU A 382 -4.74 -11.40 -6.72
C LEU A 382 -4.51 -12.91 -6.76
N TYR A 383 -3.53 -13.40 -6.00
CA TYR A 383 -3.25 -14.83 -5.88
C TYR A 383 -4.27 -15.52 -4.98
N HIS A 384 -4.56 -14.93 -3.81
CA HIS A 384 -5.47 -15.50 -2.82
C HIS A 384 -6.88 -15.71 -3.38
N ASP A 385 -7.45 -14.70 -4.05
CA ASP A 385 -8.79 -14.78 -4.64
C ASP A 385 -8.92 -15.99 -5.56
N ALA A 386 -7.92 -16.22 -6.43
CA ALA A 386 -7.87 -17.36 -7.32
C ALA A 386 -7.59 -18.68 -6.56
N SER A 387 -6.74 -18.66 -5.52
CA SER A 387 -6.31 -19.87 -4.81
C SER A 387 -7.40 -20.50 -3.96
N VAL A 388 -8.38 -19.71 -3.51
CA VAL A 388 -9.56 -20.24 -2.80
C VAL A 388 -10.30 -21.27 -3.66
N PHE A 389 -10.47 -21.02 -4.97
CA PHE A 389 -11.11 -21.94 -5.94
C PHE A 389 -10.39 -23.29 -6.06
N TYR A 390 -9.13 -23.36 -5.65
CA TYR A 390 -8.32 -24.58 -5.67
C TYR A 390 -8.03 -25.14 -4.26
N ARG A 391 -8.60 -24.54 -3.21
CA ARG A 391 -8.29 -24.84 -1.80
C ARG A 391 -6.78 -24.81 -1.47
N LYS A 392 -6.01 -23.97 -2.19
CA LYS A 392 -4.56 -23.80 -1.98
C LYS A 392 -4.30 -22.61 -1.07
N ARG A 393 -3.39 -22.81 -0.11
CA ARG A 393 -2.95 -21.75 0.81
C ARG A 393 -1.76 -20.98 0.26
N PHE A 394 -1.70 -19.71 0.65
CA PHE A 394 -0.62 -18.80 0.31
C PHE A 394 0.09 -18.34 1.60
N ASP A 395 1.00 -19.17 2.10
CA ASP A 395 1.48 -19.09 3.49
C ASP A 395 2.52 -17.98 3.77
N ASP A 396 3.20 -17.46 2.74
CA ASP A 396 4.29 -16.47 2.91
C ASP A 396 3.84 -15.11 3.47
N ILE A 397 2.59 -14.71 3.24
CA ILE A 397 2.11 -13.35 3.55
C ILE A 397 2.02 -13.12 5.06
N GLU A 398 1.67 -14.16 5.83
CA GLU A 398 1.56 -14.03 7.28
C GLU A 398 2.93 -13.73 7.92
N GLU A 399 3.99 -14.41 7.47
CA GLU A 399 5.36 -14.15 7.95
C GLU A 399 5.83 -12.74 7.58
N MET A 400 5.51 -12.27 6.37
CA MET A 400 5.82 -10.91 5.95
C MET A 400 5.11 -9.86 6.82
N VAL A 401 3.83 -10.06 7.13
CA VAL A 401 3.08 -9.16 8.02
C VAL A 401 3.65 -9.14 9.43
N MET A 402 3.99 -10.30 9.99
CA MET A 402 4.64 -10.38 11.31
C MET A 402 6.01 -9.69 11.33
N ASN A 403 6.81 -9.88 10.28
CA ASN A 403 8.09 -9.18 10.14
C ASN A 403 7.92 -7.65 10.09
N ASN A 404 6.95 -7.16 9.32
CA ASN A 404 6.65 -5.72 9.24
C ASN A 404 6.18 -5.17 10.58
N LEU A 405 5.31 -5.88 11.32
CA LEU A 405 4.86 -5.48 12.66
C LEU A 405 6.04 -5.35 13.63
N LYS A 406 6.99 -6.30 13.61
CA LYS A 406 8.22 -6.22 14.42
C LYS A 406 9.01 -4.95 14.09
N ILE A 407 9.29 -4.70 12.81
CA ILE A 407 10.05 -3.53 12.35
C ILE A 407 9.35 -2.23 12.73
N ILE A 408 8.02 -2.17 12.58
CA ILE A 408 7.21 -1.01 12.96
C ILE A 408 7.31 -0.75 14.47
N ASN A 409 7.16 -1.79 15.29
CA ASN A 409 7.26 -1.69 16.75
C ASN A 409 8.63 -1.15 17.19
N GLU A 410 9.71 -1.66 16.63
CA GLU A 410 11.09 -1.23 16.93
C GLU A 410 11.38 0.20 16.43
N SER A 411 10.91 0.53 15.22
CA SER A 411 11.12 1.85 14.60
C SER A 411 10.34 2.95 15.32
N MET A 412 9.11 2.66 15.77
CA MET A 412 8.27 3.62 16.46
C MET A 412 8.95 4.15 17.73
N ILE A 413 9.52 3.28 18.56
CA ILE A 413 10.26 3.69 19.77
C ILE A 413 11.44 4.59 19.40
N THR A 414 12.20 4.22 18.36
CA THR A 414 13.34 5.00 17.87
C THR A 414 12.93 6.41 17.42
N PHE A 415 11.80 6.56 16.71
CA PHE A 415 11.32 7.86 16.26
C PHE A 415 10.76 8.72 17.40
N VAL A 416 10.08 8.12 18.39
CA VAL A 416 9.70 8.85 19.60
C VAL A 416 10.96 9.36 20.31
N ASN A 417 11.97 8.52 20.46
CA ASN A 417 13.21 8.87 21.16
C ASN A 417 13.94 10.06 20.50
N THR A 418 13.91 10.13 19.17
CA THR A 418 14.56 11.18 18.37
C THR A 418 13.69 12.41 18.12
N GLY A 419 12.50 12.50 18.72
CA GLY A 419 11.61 13.66 18.62
C GLY A 419 10.80 13.77 17.33
N LYS A 420 10.83 12.73 16.47
CA LYS A 420 10.07 12.67 15.21
C LYS A 420 8.69 12.05 15.43
N PHE A 421 7.86 12.75 16.22
CA PHE A 421 6.55 12.22 16.62
C PHE A 421 5.59 12.06 15.43
N ASP A 422 5.71 12.89 14.40
CA ASP A 422 4.97 12.81 13.13
C ASP A 422 5.14 11.45 12.44
N ILE A 423 6.38 10.95 12.37
CA ILE A 423 6.71 9.64 11.81
C ILE A 423 6.24 8.53 12.75
N ALA A 424 6.46 8.67 14.05
CA ALA A 424 6.04 7.66 15.03
C ALA A 424 4.52 7.44 15.03
N ILE A 425 3.72 8.50 14.92
CA ILE A 425 2.25 8.40 14.80
C ILE A 425 1.85 7.74 13.48
N SER A 426 2.55 8.06 12.38
CA SER A 426 2.31 7.41 11.08
C SER A 426 2.57 5.90 11.14
N LEU A 427 3.64 5.48 11.82
CA LEU A 427 3.95 4.07 12.08
C LEU A 427 2.91 3.41 12.99
N LEU A 428 2.41 4.11 14.00
CA LEU A 428 1.35 3.62 14.88
C LEU A 428 0.05 3.35 14.11
N ASN A 429 -0.29 4.22 13.14
CA ASN A 429 -1.41 3.98 12.22
C ASN A 429 -1.18 2.74 11.34
N LEU A 430 0.04 2.62 10.80
CA LEU A 430 0.43 1.47 9.98
C LEU A 430 0.36 0.16 10.78
N LYS A 431 0.82 0.15 12.04
CA LYS A 431 0.70 -0.99 12.96
C LYS A 431 -0.76 -1.46 13.06
N LYS A 432 -1.69 -0.54 13.34
CA LYS A 432 -3.12 -0.87 13.45
C LYS A 432 -3.67 -1.53 12.17
N ARG A 433 -3.28 -1.03 10.98
CA ARG A 433 -3.68 -1.62 9.69
C ARG A 433 -3.11 -3.01 9.45
N PHE A 434 -1.88 -3.27 9.90
CA PHE A 434 -1.27 -4.59 9.79
C PHE A 434 -1.85 -5.61 10.78
N GLU A 435 -2.13 -5.18 12.02
CA GLU A 435 -2.80 -6.04 13.01
C GLU A 435 -4.19 -6.47 12.56
N ASP A 436 -4.89 -5.58 11.85
CA ASP A 436 -6.23 -5.81 11.30
C ASP A 436 -6.22 -6.17 9.80
N ASN A 437 -5.12 -6.72 9.30
CA ASN A 437 -4.99 -7.00 7.87
C ASN A 437 -6.01 -8.06 7.41
N MET A 438 -6.92 -7.66 6.51
CA MET A 438 -7.99 -8.52 6.00
C MET A 438 -7.47 -9.73 5.23
N ILE A 439 -6.44 -9.56 4.40
CA ILE A 439 -5.87 -10.66 3.60
C ILE A 439 -5.33 -11.77 4.49
N VAL A 440 -4.62 -11.43 5.57
CA VAL A 440 -4.12 -12.45 6.51
C VAL A 440 -5.26 -13.23 7.14
N LYS A 441 -6.38 -12.57 7.49
CA LYS A 441 -7.56 -13.26 8.04
C LYS A 441 -8.19 -14.20 7.01
N GLU A 442 -8.25 -13.77 5.75
CA GLU A 442 -8.79 -14.55 4.63
C GLU A 442 -7.91 -15.77 4.29
N ILE A 443 -6.58 -15.61 4.26
CA ILE A 443 -5.62 -16.71 4.07
C ILE A 443 -5.79 -17.77 5.17
N LYS A 444 -5.89 -17.33 6.44
CA LYS A 444 -6.12 -18.25 7.58
C LYS A 444 -7.43 -19.00 7.49
N ALA A 445 -8.50 -18.31 7.07
CA ALA A 445 -9.82 -18.91 6.88
C ALA A 445 -9.92 -19.75 5.60
N ASN A 446 -8.96 -19.58 4.67
CA ASN A 446 -9.02 -20.05 3.29
C ASN A 446 -10.35 -19.72 2.61
N LYS A 447 -10.81 -18.48 2.78
CA LYS A 447 -12.08 -17.96 2.26
C LYS A 447 -11.94 -16.49 1.93
N ILE A 448 -12.77 -16.02 1.01
CA ILE A 448 -12.92 -14.59 0.72
C ILE A 448 -13.96 -14.03 1.69
N LEU A 449 -13.57 -13.05 2.50
CA LEU A 449 -14.37 -12.49 3.58
C LEU A 449 -14.84 -11.06 3.26
N PHE A 450 -14.12 -10.34 2.41
CA PHE A 450 -14.39 -8.94 2.10
C PHE A 450 -14.23 -8.62 0.61
N ASN A 451 -15.14 -7.80 0.09
CA ASN A 451 -15.09 -7.26 -1.26
C ASN A 451 -14.65 -5.78 -1.24
N GLU A 452 -13.56 -5.48 -1.94
CA GLU A 452 -13.09 -4.11 -2.16
C GLU A 452 -13.49 -3.67 -3.58
N VAL A 453 -14.45 -2.73 -3.64
CA VAL A 453 -15.10 -2.28 -4.89
C VAL A 453 -14.32 -1.16 -5.58
N ARG A 454 -13.32 -0.57 -4.91
CA ARG A 454 -12.45 0.44 -5.49
C ARG A 454 -11.07 0.38 -4.87
N ASN A 455 -10.05 0.23 -5.69
CA ASN A 455 -8.64 0.25 -5.32
C ASN A 455 -7.85 1.18 -6.26
N MET A 456 -6.54 1.24 -6.09
CA MET A 456 -5.67 2.11 -6.88
C MET A 456 -5.65 1.82 -8.38
N PHE A 457 -6.12 0.64 -8.81
CA PHE A 457 -6.15 0.22 -10.22
C PHE A 457 -7.53 0.40 -10.87
N SER A 458 -8.57 0.67 -10.06
CA SER A 458 -9.95 0.78 -10.54
C SER A 458 -10.12 1.79 -11.67
N ASP A 459 -9.31 2.84 -11.67
CA ASP A 459 -9.44 3.94 -12.62
C ASP A 459 -8.58 3.71 -13.90
N LEU A 460 -7.78 2.63 -13.98
CA LEU A 460 -6.79 2.40 -15.04
C LEU A 460 -7.43 2.30 -16.45
N LEU A 461 -8.53 1.56 -16.56
CA LEU A 461 -9.25 1.28 -17.82
C LEU A 461 -10.66 1.90 -17.86
N GLY A 462 -10.91 2.92 -17.05
CA GLY A 462 -12.19 3.63 -17.07
C GLY A 462 -13.28 3.00 -16.19
N SER A 463 -14.36 3.74 -16.02
CA SER A 463 -15.48 3.40 -15.14
C SER A 463 -16.11 2.02 -15.42
N ASN A 464 -16.21 1.64 -16.70
CA ASN A 464 -16.80 0.37 -17.13
C ASN A 464 -15.97 -0.86 -16.73
N CYS A 465 -14.68 -0.69 -16.48
CA CYS A 465 -13.75 -1.76 -16.11
C CYS A 465 -13.50 -1.87 -14.60
N VAL A 466 -14.05 -0.99 -13.75
CA VAL A 466 -13.81 -1.01 -12.29
C VAL A 466 -14.02 -2.41 -11.69
N TYR A 467 -15.08 -3.10 -12.12
CA TYR A 467 -15.41 -4.46 -11.65
C TYR A 467 -14.25 -5.45 -11.80
N PHE A 468 -13.42 -5.26 -12.82
CA PHE A 468 -12.36 -6.16 -13.23
C PHE A 468 -11.16 -6.08 -12.26
N PHE A 469 -10.97 -4.93 -11.62
CA PHE A 469 -9.89 -4.68 -10.67
C PHE A 469 -10.28 -4.97 -9.22
N ASN A 470 -11.57 -5.13 -8.92
CA ASN A 470 -12.07 -5.36 -7.56
C ASN A 470 -11.48 -6.62 -6.92
N LYS A 471 -11.35 -6.61 -5.59
CA LYS A 471 -10.82 -7.73 -4.79
C LYS A 471 -11.77 -8.94 -4.71
N TYR A 472 -13.03 -8.82 -5.13
CA TYR A 472 -13.87 -10.00 -5.35
C TYR A 472 -15.06 -9.68 -6.25
N ALA A 473 -15.01 -10.15 -7.50
CA ALA A 473 -16.15 -10.08 -8.41
C ALA A 473 -16.93 -11.41 -8.36
N LYS A 474 -17.69 -11.66 -7.28
CA LYS A 474 -18.59 -12.84 -7.17
C LYS A 474 -19.53 -13.01 -8.37
N GLN A 475 -19.72 -11.95 -9.15
CA GLN A 475 -20.57 -11.97 -10.34
C GLN A 475 -19.87 -12.44 -11.63
N ARG A 476 -18.54 -12.70 -11.66
CA ARG A 476 -17.84 -13.01 -12.93
C ARG A 476 -16.68 -14.00 -12.93
N MET A 477 -16.04 -14.29 -11.79
CA MET A 477 -15.05 -15.38 -11.76
C MET A 477 -15.80 -16.71 -11.64
N ARG A 478 -15.87 -17.47 -12.73
CA ARG A 478 -16.46 -18.82 -12.77
C ARG A 478 -15.42 -19.82 -13.26
N PRO A 479 -15.22 -20.95 -12.57
CA PRO A 479 -14.59 -22.12 -13.15
C PRO A 479 -15.16 -22.42 -14.54
N GLY A 480 -14.29 -22.72 -15.51
CA GLY A 480 -14.73 -23.17 -16.83
C GLY A 480 -15.20 -22.11 -17.83
N ILE A 481 -14.95 -20.81 -17.59
CA ILE A 481 -15.16 -19.73 -18.59
C ILE A 481 -14.55 -20.13 -19.95
N LEU A 482 -13.32 -20.66 -19.94
CA LEU A 482 -12.66 -21.10 -21.17
C LEU A 482 -13.16 -22.46 -21.64
N LYS A 483 -13.65 -23.33 -20.75
CA LYS A 483 -14.14 -24.66 -21.10
C LYS A 483 -15.40 -24.60 -21.97
N ASN A 484 -16.32 -23.67 -21.69
CA ASN A 484 -17.51 -23.46 -22.51
C ASN A 484 -17.16 -22.97 -23.93
N LEU A 485 -16.10 -22.16 -24.03
CA LEU A 485 -15.61 -21.60 -25.28
C LEU A 485 -14.75 -22.61 -26.08
N TYR A 486 -14.03 -23.50 -25.39
CA TYR A 486 -13.21 -24.56 -25.98
C TYR A 486 -14.04 -25.79 -26.41
N ASN A 487 -15.16 -26.09 -25.74
CA ASN A 487 -16.02 -27.27 -25.99
C ASN A 487 -17.19 -27.03 -26.95
N LEU A 488 -17.35 -25.83 -27.52
CA LEU A 488 -18.37 -25.55 -28.54
C LEU A 488 -17.99 -26.23 -29.88
N LYS A 489 -18.17 -27.58 -29.92
CA LYS A 489 -18.01 -28.55 -31.03
C LYS A 489 -16.67 -29.30 -31.14
N ASN A 490 -16.32 -30.14 -30.17
CA ASN A 490 -15.54 -31.40 -30.29
C ASN A 490 -14.40 -31.52 -31.36
N THR A 491 -13.74 -30.43 -31.77
CA THR A 491 -12.78 -30.44 -32.88
C THR A 491 -11.43 -29.82 -32.53
N GLY A 492 -11.26 -29.23 -31.34
CA GLY A 492 -9.98 -28.65 -30.91
C GLY A 492 -9.49 -27.43 -31.72
N ASP A 493 -10.19 -27.06 -32.79
CA ASP A 493 -9.86 -25.93 -33.68
C ASP A 493 -10.72 -24.67 -33.43
N ASP A 494 -11.72 -24.72 -32.55
CA ASP A 494 -12.70 -23.64 -32.41
C ASP A 494 -12.18 -22.41 -31.63
N TYR A 495 -11.06 -22.48 -30.91
CA TYR A 495 -10.41 -21.25 -30.40
C TYR A 495 -9.77 -20.41 -31.51
N LYS A 496 -9.44 -21.02 -32.66
CA LYS A 496 -9.06 -20.25 -33.86
C LYS A 496 -10.27 -19.54 -34.48
N LYS A 497 -11.50 -19.94 -34.13
CA LYS A 497 -12.77 -19.27 -34.48
C LYS A 497 -13.36 -18.40 -33.37
N LEU A 498 -12.72 -18.33 -32.19
CA LEU A 498 -13.20 -17.58 -31.02
C LEU A 498 -13.13 -16.05 -31.16
N LEU A 499 -12.79 -15.56 -32.35
CA LEU A 499 -12.95 -14.18 -32.71
C LEU A 499 -14.19 -14.05 -33.59
N ILE A 500 -15.33 -14.07 -32.91
CA ILE A 500 -16.64 -13.73 -33.47
C ILE A 500 -16.47 -12.34 -34.13
N ASN A 501 -16.62 -12.31 -35.46
CA ASN A 501 -16.53 -11.17 -36.40
C ASN A 501 -15.17 -10.84 -37.05
N ASP A 502 -14.32 -11.82 -37.40
CA ASP A 502 -13.18 -11.61 -38.33
C ASP A 502 -12.11 -10.58 -37.88
N TYR A 503 -12.13 -10.10 -36.63
CA TYR A 503 -11.24 -9.04 -36.16
C TYR A 503 -9.76 -9.44 -36.03
N TYR A 504 -9.46 -10.73 -35.86
CA TYR A 504 -8.09 -11.23 -35.80
C TYR A 504 -8.04 -12.71 -36.21
N ASN A 505 -7.01 -13.11 -36.94
CA ASN A 505 -6.79 -14.51 -37.30
C ASN A 505 -5.60 -15.06 -36.51
N LEU A 506 -5.85 -15.98 -35.58
CA LEU A 506 -4.84 -16.58 -34.70
C LEU A 506 -4.11 -17.79 -35.33
N ARG A 507 -4.31 -18.06 -36.63
CA ARG A 507 -3.79 -19.27 -37.29
C ARG A 507 -2.27 -19.49 -37.15
N ASP A 508 -1.50 -18.42 -36.93
CA ASP A 508 -0.03 -18.48 -36.86
C ASP A 508 0.55 -18.23 -35.45
N GLU A 509 -0.29 -18.11 -34.42
CA GLU A 509 0.13 -17.78 -33.03
C GLU A 509 0.10 -19.04 -32.13
N SER A 510 0.99 -20.01 -32.40
CA SER A 510 1.05 -21.30 -31.68
C SER A 510 1.32 -21.14 -30.18
N GLU A 511 2.15 -20.18 -29.78
CA GLU A 511 2.49 -19.94 -28.38
C GLU A 511 1.29 -19.50 -27.54
N PHE A 512 0.43 -18.65 -28.10
CA PHE A 512 -0.80 -18.21 -27.42
C PHE A 512 -1.82 -19.34 -27.31
N SER A 513 -1.90 -20.18 -28.34
CA SER A 513 -2.76 -21.37 -28.37
C SER A 513 -2.38 -22.36 -27.25
N ASP A 514 -1.08 -22.60 -27.08
CA ASP A 514 -0.55 -23.43 -25.98
C ASP A 514 -0.81 -22.81 -24.61
N ALA A 515 -0.71 -21.48 -24.49
CA ALA A 515 -1.03 -20.77 -23.25
C ALA A 515 -2.51 -20.93 -22.86
N LEU A 516 -3.43 -20.80 -23.81
CA LEU A 516 -4.86 -21.01 -23.58
C LEU A 516 -5.16 -22.45 -23.17
N ALA A 517 -4.59 -23.44 -23.85
CA ALA A 517 -4.77 -24.86 -23.53
C ALA A 517 -4.35 -25.16 -22.07
N LYS A 518 -3.21 -24.62 -21.63
CA LYS A 518 -2.74 -24.75 -20.24
C LYS A 518 -3.69 -24.12 -19.21
N ILE A 519 -4.32 -22.99 -19.54
CA ILE A 519 -5.31 -22.36 -18.64
C ILE A 519 -6.55 -23.24 -18.53
N VAL A 520 -7.05 -23.77 -19.66
CA VAL A 520 -8.22 -24.67 -19.68
C VAL A 520 -7.96 -25.91 -18.82
N GLU A 521 -6.81 -26.56 -19.01
CA GLU A 521 -6.38 -27.72 -18.21
C GLU A 521 -6.33 -27.36 -16.72
N TYR A 522 -5.75 -26.20 -16.38
CA TYR A 522 -5.65 -25.75 -15.00
C TYR A 522 -7.02 -25.46 -14.35
N GLN A 523 -7.99 -24.96 -15.12
CA GLN A 523 -9.34 -24.68 -14.63
C GLN A 523 -10.14 -25.93 -14.28
N GLU A 524 -9.78 -27.12 -14.78
CA GLU A 524 -10.52 -28.36 -14.48
C GLU A 524 -10.48 -28.75 -13.00
N GLY A 525 -9.48 -28.28 -12.26
CA GLY A 525 -9.35 -28.49 -10.81
C GLY A 525 -10.01 -27.42 -9.93
N ALA A 526 -10.72 -26.44 -10.51
CA ALA A 526 -11.36 -25.35 -9.76
C ALA A 526 -12.79 -25.73 -9.30
N GLU A 527 -13.14 -25.40 -8.06
CA GLU A 527 -14.48 -25.61 -7.49
C GLU A 527 -15.33 -24.34 -7.61
N ASP A 528 -16.64 -24.49 -7.82
CA ASP A 528 -17.60 -23.38 -7.66
C ASP A 528 -17.75 -23.04 -6.15
N ILE A 529 -17.56 -21.77 -5.78
CA ILE A 529 -17.55 -21.27 -4.38
C ILE A 529 -18.70 -20.32 -4.07
#